data_AF-A0A2V8YKF0-F1
#
_entry.id   AF-A0A2V8YKF0-F1
#
_cell.length_a   1.000
_cell.length_b   1.000
_cell.length_c   1.000
_cell.angle_alpha   90.00
_cell.angle_beta   90.00
_cell.angle_gamma   90.00
#
_symmetry.space_group_name_H-M   'P 1'
#
loop_
_entity.id
_entity.type
_entity.pdbx_description
1 polymer ?
#
loop_
_entity_poly.entity_id
_entity_poly.type
_entity_poly.pdbx_seq_one_letter_code
_entity_poly.pdbx_strand_id
1 'polypeptide(L)'
;MPTAKYRLAAVTVNGKIYAIGGEAAGPPLKVKGKIYATIGPAVSTVEVYDPATNTWSAAAPMPTARSSLTAATVKGKIYAIGGANGSVYLNTVEVFPY
;
A
#
# COMPACT_ATOMS: atom_id res chain seq x y z
N MET A 1 8.77 -5.85 4.59
CA MET A 1 8.32 -4.80 3.66
C MET A 1 9.36 -3.70 3.69
N PRO A 2 9.90 -3.23 2.55
CA PRO A 2 10.98 -2.23 2.53
C PRO A 2 10.54 -0.86 3.04
N THR A 3 9.27 -0.51 2.85
CA THR A 3 8.72 0.77 3.32
C THR A 3 7.80 0.52 4.53
N ALA A 4 7.92 1.32 5.59
CA ALA A 4 6.93 1.31 6.67
C ALA A 4 5.65 2.03 6.19
N LYS A 5 4.51 1.32 6.23
CA LYS A 5 3.20 1.82 5.81
C LYS A 5 2.12 1.31 6.76
N TYR A 6 0.98 1.99 6.80
CA TYR A 6 -0.24 1.52 7.45
C TYR A 6 -1.47 1.87 6.60
N ARG A 7 -2.65 1.30 6.94
CA ARG A 7 -3.88 1.45 6.14
C ARG A 7 -3.73 1.02 4.66
N LEU A 8 -2.82 0.09 4.40
CA LEU A 8 -2.68 -0.56 3.10
C LEU A 8 -3.72 -1.67 2.93
N ALA A 9 -3.91 -2.11 1.69
CA ALA A 9 -4.58 -3.38 1.38
C ALA A 9 -3.54 -4.46 1.08
N ALA A 10 -3.96 -5.72 1.16
CA ALA A 10 -3.14 -6.85 0.74
C ALA A 10 -3.96 -7.85 -0.07
N VAL A 11 -3.33 -8.45 -1.07
CA VAL A 11 -3.89 -9.60 -1.82
C VAL A 11 -2.82 -10.67 -1.99
N THR A 12 -3.26 -11.92 -2.12
CA THR A 12 -2.37 -13.04 -2.45
C THR A 12 -2.54 -13.40 -3.93
N VAL A 13 -1.42 -13.51 -4.63
CA VAL A 13 -1.39 -13.83 -6.06
C VAL A 13 -0.19 -14.73 -6.36
N ASN A 14 -0.44 -15.87 -7.02
CA ASN A 14 0.60 -16.83 -7.40
C ASN A 14 1.56 -17.20 -6.25
N GLY A 15 1.03 -17.35 -5.03
CA GLY A 15 1.82 -17.67 -3.83
C GLY A 15 2.60 -16.50 -3.21
N LYS A 16 2.49 -15.28 -3.78
CA LYS A 16 3.12 -14.06 -3.27
C LYS A 16 2.09 -13.14 -2.63
N ILE A 17 2.54 -12.25 -1.75
CA ILE A 17 1.68 -11.25 -1.07
C ILE A 17 2.00 -9.88 -1.63
N TYR A 18 0.97 -9.18 -2.14
CA TYR A 18 1.09 -7.82 -2.67
C TYR A 18 0.55 -6.85 -1.62
N ALA A 19 1.45 -6.03 -1.06
CA ALA A 19 1.12 -4.91 -0.20
C ALA A 19 0.83 -3.67 -1.06
N ILE A 20 -0.40 -3.17 -1.02
CA ILE A 20 -0.92 -2.19 -1.97
C ILE A 20 -1.27 -0.89 -1.25
N GLY A 21 -0.65 0.21 -1.68
CA GLY A 21 -0.95 1.55 -1.18
C GLY A 21 -0.64 1.75 0.31
N GLY A 22 -1.50 2.50 0.99
CA GLY A 22 -1.37 2.89 2.38
C GLY A 22 -0.87 4.33 2.55
N GLU A 23 -0.66 4.71 3.81
CA GLU A 23 0.02 5.93 4.22
C GLU A 23 1.46 5.57 4.61
N ALA A 24 2.43 6.28 4.03
CA ALA A 24 3.84 6.11 4.43
C ALA A 24 4.03 6.61 5.87
N ALA A 25 4.97 6.02 6.60
CA ALA A 25 5.42 6.62 7.85
C ALA A 25 6.10 7.97 7.55
N GLY A 26 5.68 9.02 8.25
CA GLY A 26 6.37 10.30 8.22
C GLY A 26 7.65 10.26 9.08
N PRO A 27 8.48 11.32 9.05
CA PRO A 27 9.65 11.41 9.90
C PRO A 27 9.24 11.38 11.39
N PRO A 28 9.88 10.55 12.23
CA PRO A 28 9.50 10.43 13.63
C PRO A 28 9.67 11.77 14.36
N LEU A 29 8.64 12.17 15.11
CA LEU A 29 8.69 13.37 15.94
C LEU A 29 9.30 13.03 17.30
N LYS A 30 10.32 13.78 17.73
CA LYS A 30 10.92 13.65 19.06
C LYS A 30 10.39 14.76 19.97
N VAL A 31 9.66 14.39 21.04
CA VAL A 31 9.17 15.33 22.06
C VAL A 31 9.60 14.85 23.43
N LYS A 32 10.45 15.65 24.10
CA LYS A 32 10.96 15.38 25.47
C LYS A 32 11.50 13.95 25.64
N GLY A 33 12.31 13.49 24.67
CA GLY A 33 12.92 12.14 24.69
C GLY A 33 12.01 10.99 24.24
N LYS A 34 10.71 11.24 23.99
CA LYS A 34 9.80 10.25 23.40
C LYS A 34 9.72 10.40 21.89
N ILE A 35 9.65 9.27 21.18
CA ILE A 35 9.48 9.19 19.72
C ILE A 35 8.00 8.92 19.41
N TYR A 36 7.42 9.73 18.52
CA TYR A 36 6.06 9.57 18.03
C TYR A 36 6.10 9.23 16.54
N ALA A 37 5.31 8.23 16.15
CA ALA A 37 5.05 7.97 14.74
C ALA A 37 4.28 9.15 14.16
N THR A 38 4.72 9.65 13.00
CA THR A 38 3.99 10.64 12.23
C THR A 38 3.44 9.98 10.97
N ILE A 39 2.40 10.60 10.43
CA ILE A 39 1.68 10.12 9.27
C ILE A 39 2.20 10.86 8.04
N GLY A 40 2.72 10.13 7.07
CA GLY A 40 3.08 10.63 5.75
C GLY A 40 1.90 10.57 4.78
N PRO A 41 2.10 11.00 3.52
CA PRO A 41 1.04 11.00 2.52
C PRO A 41 0.60 9.58 2.13
N ALA A 42 -0.58 9.49 1.52
CA ALA A 42 -0.98 8.29 0.80
C ALA A 42 0.04 7.97 -0.30
N VAL A 43 0.28 6.68 -0.56
CA VAL A 43 1.20 6.21 -1.59
C VAL A 43 0.51 5.32 -2.62
N SER A 44 1.06 5.27 -3.83
CA SER A 44 0.60 4.38 -4.91
C SER A 44 1.44 3.11 -5.03
N THR A 45 2.46 2.95 -4.19
CA THR A 45 3.42 1.84 -4.28
C THR A 45 2.75 0.49 -4.07
N VAL A 46 3.20 -0.50 -4.83
CA VAL A 46 2.87 -1.92 -4.63
C VAL A 46 4.16 -2.67 -4.37
N GLU A 47 4.23 -3.38 -3.25
CA GLU A 47 5.40 -4.15 -2.83
C GLU A 47 5.03 -5.62 -2.69
N VAL A 48 5.83 -6.49 -3.27
CA VAL A 48 5.57 -7.92 -3.34
C VAL A 48 6.49 -8.65 -2.40
N TYR A 49 5.92 -9.44 -1.50
CA TYR A 49 6.63 -10.40 -0.68
C TYR A 49 6.59 -11.76 -1.33
N ASP A 50 7.76 -12.35 -1.53
CA ASP A 50 7.92 -13.74 -1.94
C ASP A 50 8.28 -14.60 -0.72
N PRO A 51 7.35 -15.43 -0.22
CA PRO A 51 7.60 -16.28 0.94
C PRO A 51 8.68 -17.34 0.68
N ALA A 52 8.91 -17.75 -0.58
CA ALA A 52 9.88 -18.78 -0.90
C ALA A 52 11.33 -18.30 -0.73
N THR A 53 11.57 -17.03 -1.05
CA THR A 53 12.89 -16.40 -0.91
C THR A 53 13.01 -15.50 0.31
N ASN A 54 11.90 -15.26 1.02
CA ASN A 54 11.80 -14.28 2.11
C ASN A 54 12.32 -12.90 1.69
N THR A 55 11.97 -12.48 0.48
CA THR A 55 12.40 -11.19 -0.08
C THR A 55 11.22 -10.32 -0.46
N TRP A 56 11.50 -9.02 -0.54
CA TRP A 56 10.55 -8.02 -1.03
C TRP A 56 11.08 -7.40 -2.32
N SER A 57 10.17 -7.14 -3.26
CA SER A 57 10.45 -6.42 -4.50
C SER A 57 9.37 -5.38 -4.79
N ALA A 58 9.68 -4.38 -5.61
CA ALA A 58 8.67 -3.46 -6.14
C ALA A 58 7.87 -4.13 -7.27
N ALA A 59 6.59 -3.81 -7.38
CA ALA A 59 5.74 -4.11 -8.54
C ALA A 59 5.27 -2.81 -9.21
N ALA A 60 4.50 -2.94 -10.29
CA ALA A 60 3.87 -1.81 -10.94
C ALA A 60 3.00 -1.03 -9.93
N PRO A 61 3.17 0.30 -9.81
CA PRO A 61 2.39 1.08 -8.87
C PRO A 61 0.93 1.23 -9.34
N MET A 62 0.05 1.56 -8.41
CA MET A 62 -1.29 2.04 -8.72
C MET A 62 -1.23 3.38 -9.49
N PRO A 63 -2.20 3.67 -10.37
CA PRO A 63 -2.32 4.99 -11.00
C PRO A 63 -2.51 6.12 -9.98
N THR A 64 -3.28 5.87 -8.93
CA THR A 64 -3.59 6.86 -7.89
C THR A 64 -2.97 6.42 -6.56
N ALA A 65 -2.41 7.36 -5.80
CA ALA A 65 -2.04 7.09 -4.42
C ALA A 65 -3.30 6.89 -3.56
N ARG A 66 -3.34 5.82 -2.75
CA ARG A 66 -4.52 5.46 -1.96
C ARG A 66 -4.12 4.91 -0.59
N SER A 67 -4.77 5.40 0.46
CA SER A 67 -4.79 4.79 1.80
C SER A 67 -6.20 4.36 2.17
N SER A 68 -6.35 3.53 3.19
CA SER A 68 -7.64 3.03 3.69
C SER A 68 -8.49 2.35 2.61
N LEU A 69 -7.85 1.80 1.59
CA LEU A 69 -8.49 1.09 0.48
C LEU A 69 -8.73 -0.38 0.83
N THR A 70 -9.53 -1.04 0.01
CA THR A 70 -9.54 -2.51 -0.10
C THR A 70 -9.04 -2.94 -1.48
N ALA A 71 -8.65 -4.21 -1.61
CA ALA A 71 -8.21 -4.77 -2.88
C ALA A 71 -8.69 -6.20 -3.08
N ALA A 72 -8.90 -6.58 -4.35
CA ALA A 72 -9.27 -7.93 -4.75
C ALA A 72 -8.58 -8.33 -6.05
N THR A 73 -8.32 -9.63 -6.21
CA THR A 73 -7.78 -10.19 -7.45
C THR A 73 -8.91 -10.82 -8.26
N VAL A 74 -9.08 -10.40 -9.51
CA VAL A 74 -10.09 -10.95 -10.42
C VAL A 74 -9.48 -11.14 -11.80
N LYS A 75 -9.53 -12.39 -12.30
CA LYS A 75 -9.08 -12.76 -13.66
C LYS A 75 -7.70 -12.19 -14.04
N GLY A 76 -6.70 -12.38 -13.18
CA GLY A 76 -5.33 -11.98 -13.47
C GLY A 76 -5.01 -10.49 -13.30
N LYS A 77 -5.86 -9.74 -12.58
CA LYS A 77 -5.64 -8.31 -12.29
C LYS A 77 -5.97 -8.00 -10.83
N ILE A 78 -5.35 -6.95 -10.30
CA ILE A 78 -5.67 -6.39 -8.98
C ILE A 78 -6.60 -5.20 -9.17
N TYR A 79 -7.63 -5.15 -8.33
CA TYR A 79 -8.63 -4.08 -8.27
C TYR A 79 -8.44 -3.36 -6.94
N ALA A 80 -8.02 -2.10 -6.97
CA ALA A 80 -7.98 -1.21 -5.81
C ALA A 80 -9.29 -0.42 -5.73
N ILE A 81 -9.98 -0.53 -4.60
CA ILE A 81 -11.37 -0.06 -4.45
C ILE A 81 -11.43 0.97 -3.33
N GLY A 82 -11.90 2.17 -3.66
CA GLY A 82 -12.15 3.25 -2.70
C GLY A 82 -10.87 3.82 -2.08
N GLY A 83 -10.92 4.13 -0.78
CA GLY A 83 -9.83 4.73 -0.02
C GLY A 83 -9.80 6.26 -0.07
N ALA A 84 -8.66 6.84 0.28
CA ALA A 84 -8.41 8.28 0.22
C ALA A 84 -7.04 8.56 -0.43
N ASN A 85 -6.93 9.66 -1.18
CA ASN A 85 -5.67 10.04 -1.85
C ASN A 85 -4.91 11.18 -1.14
N GLY A 86 -5.29 11.49 0.12
CA GLY A 86 -4.75 12.63 0.88
C GLY A 86 -5.50 13.94 0.67
N SER A 87 -6.45 14.01 -0.26
CA SER A 87 -7.31 15.20 -0.45
C SER A 87 -8.80 14.88 -0.36
N VAL A 88 -9.23 13.73 -0.91
CA VAL A 88 -10.64 13.32 -0.95
C VAL A 88 -10.78 11.83 -0.67
N TYR A 89 -11.99 11.42 -0.26
CA TYR A 89 -12.41 10.03 -0.30
C TYR A 89 -12.76 9.65 -1.74
N LEU A 90 -12.33 8.46 -2.15
CA LEU A 90 -12.51 7.96 -3.50
C LEU A 90 -13.71 7.00 -3.52
N ASN A 91 -14.57 7.17 -4.52
CA ASN A 91 -15.64 6.24 -4.88
C ASN A 91 -15.30 5.44 -6.15
N THR A 92 -14.02 5.44 -6.54
CA THR A 92 -13.53 4.83 -7.78
C THR A 92 -12.86 3.49 -7.53
N VAL A 93 -12.88 2.65 -8.56
CA VAL A 93 -12.07 1.44 -8.67
C VAL A 93 -11.00 1.66 -9.73
N GLU A 94 -9.78 1.25 -9.46
CA GLU A 94 -8.72 1.18 -10.47
C GLU A 94 -8.15 -0.23 -10.56
N VAL A 95 -7.68 -0.57 -11.76
CA VAL A 95 -7.26 -1.92 -12.10
C VAL A 95 -5.85 -1.87 -12.65
N PHE A 96 -4.97 -2.74 -12.13
CA PHE A 96 -3.58 -2.80 -12.56
C PHE A 96 -3.08 -4.26 -12.60
N PRO A 97 -2.06 -4.56 -13.43
CA PRO A 97 -1.46 -5.89 -13.51
C PRO A 97 -0.62 -6.20 -12.25
N TYR A 98 -0.32 -7.48 -12.04
CA TYR A 98 0.53 -7.98 -10.94
C TYR A 98 1.74 -8.76 -11.44
#